data_AF-A0A954VBD8-F1
#
_entry.id   AF-A0A954VBD8-F1
#
_cell.length_a   1.000
_cell.length_b   1.000
_cell.length_c   1.000
_cell.angle_alpha   90.00
_cell.angle_beta   90.00
_cell.angle_gamma   90.00
#
_symmetry.space_group_name_H-M   'P 1'
#
loop_
_entity.id
_entity.type
_entity.pdbx_description
1 polymer ?
#
loop_
_entity_poly.entity_id
_entity_poly.type
_entity_poly.pdbx_seq_one_letter_code
_entity_poly.pdbx_strand_id
1 'polypeptide(L)'
;MSQAVSYPRPWANIPPSDEIYSILAQHQQHSDWEESEVASKLLQDTFAELHRWADRFVFEFKLEIPAVSLGVQKLRRRTLGHFRSCNGFGLKHEIMLDACHVFQGDPHEVLGTLLHELLHAWQYIHSKPGKRNYHNREYQRKAEDHGLLVNRRGEQQLYPAPTPFSELLESHGVSFPALPAITRELEVSVKPGRTNSSKLKLWECGCGQKARVGKATFSARCTICNTDFQQVCF
;
A
#
# COMPACT_ATOMS: atom_id res chain seq x y z
N MET A 1 36.92 12.83 -34.32
CA MET A 1 37.19 11.48 -33.78
C MET A 1 36.73 11.47 -32.33
N SER A 2 35.60 10.83 -32.04
CA SER A 2 35.06 10.72 -30.66
C SER A 2 35.51 9.38 -30.08
N GLN A 3 36.23 9.40 -28.96
CA GLN A 3 36.66 8.18 -28.27
C GLN A 3 35.51 7.68 -27.38
N ALA A 4 35.05 6.46 -27.63
CA ALA A 4 34.07 5.79 -26.80
C ALA A 4 34.74 5.34 -25.49
N VAL A 5 34.23 5.82 -24.36
CA VAL A 5 34.65 5.37 -23.02
C VAL A 5 34.05 3.99 -22.77
N SER A 6 34.90 2.98 -22.74
CA SER A 6 34.56 1.60 -22.38
C SER A 6 34.49 1.47 -20.86
N TYR A 7 33.31 1.18 -20.32
CA TYR A 7 33.15 0.82 -18.91
C TYR A 7 33.35 -0.70 -18.74
N PRO A 8 34.24 -1.15 -17.84
CA PRO A 8 34.42 -2.57 -17.59
C PRO A 8 33.14 -3.17 -17.00
N ARG A 9 32.64 -4.24 -17.63
CA ARG A 9 31.47 -4.96 -17.12
C ARG A 9 31.92 -5.78 -15.89
N PRO A 10 31.34 -5.57 -14.69
CA PRO A 10 31.76 -6.24 -13.47
C PRO A 10 31.68 -7.78 -13.51
N TRP A 11 31.00 -8.34 -14.51
CA TRP A 11 30.67 -9.76 -14.63
C TRP A 11 31.44 -10.47 -15.76
N ALA A 12 32.40 -9.82 -16.42
CA ALA A 12 33.06 -10.38 -17.60
C ALA A 12 33.85 -11.69 -17.37
N ASN A 13 34.16 -12.04 -16.12
CA ASN A 13 35.03 -13.17 -15.77
C ASN A 13 34.49 -14.10 -14.66
N ILE A 14 33.18 -14.13 -14.40
CA ILE A 14 32.61 -15.11 -13.46
C ILE A 14 32.12 -16.30 -14.28
N PRO A 15 32.83 -17.45 -14.29
CA PRO A 15 32.29 -18.65 -14.90
C PRO A 15 31.01 -19.03 -14.14
N PRO A 16 29.88 -19.23 -14.82
CA PRO A 16 28.67 -19.74 -14.18
C PRO A 16 29.00 -21.09 -13.53
N SER A 17 28.66 -21.25 -12.24
CA SER A 17 28.90 -22.52 -11.56
C SER A 17 28.06 -23.62 -12.20
N ASP A 18 28.61 -24.83 -12.31
CA ASP A 18 27.89 -26.00 -12.85
C ASP A 18 26.55 -26.25 -12.13
N GLU A 19 26.43 -25.77 -10.89
CA GLU A 19 25.21 -25.71 -10.09
C GLU A 19 24.11 -24.83 -10.72
N ILE A 20 24.44 -23.64 -11.25
CA ILE A 20 23.47 -22.77 -11.94
C ILE A 20 22.93 -23.47 -13.18
N TYR A 21 23.79 -24.09 -13.98
CA TYR A 21 23.35 -24.80 -15.18
C TYR A 21 22.51 -26.03 -14.87
N SER A 22 22.85 -26.76 -13.81
CA SER A 22 22.07 -27.90 -13.35
C SER A 22 20.68 -27.49 -12.85
N ILE A 23 20.58 -26.39 -12.10
CA ILE A 23 19.30 -25.82 -11.64
C ILE A 23 18.45 -25.34 -12.84
N LEU A 24 19.05 -24.67 -13.81
CA LEU A 24 18.35 -24.21 -15.03
C LEU A 24 17.84 -25.38 -15.87
N ALA A 25 18.64 -26.44 -16.02
CA ALA A 25 18.25 -27.65 -16.74
C ALA A 25 17.07 -28.36 -16.03
N GLN A 26 17.10 -28.45 -14.70
CA GLN A 26 15.99 -29.02 -13.92
C GLN A 26 14.70 -28.19 -14.04
N HIS A 27 14.79 -26.85 -14.01
CA HIS A 27 13.63 -25.96 -14.22
C HIS A 27 12.98 -26.15 -15.60
N GLN A 28 13.78 -26.35 -16.65
CA GLN A 28 13.27 -26.57 -18.00
C GLN A 28 12.62 -27.95 -18.19
N GLN A 29 13.03 -28.95 -17.40
CA GLN A 29 12.54 -30.33 -17.50
C GLN A 29 11.31 -30.61 -16.62
N HIS A 30 11.12 -29.84 -15.54
CA HIS A 30 10.00 -29.97 -14.60
C HIS A 30 9.12 -28.72 -14.58
N SER A 31 8.48 -28.43 -15.71
CA SER A 31 7.36 -27.50 -15.73
C SER A 31 6.08 -28.30 -15.86
N ASP A 32 5.33 -28.41 -14.77
CA ASP A 32 4.03 -29.09 -14.73
C ASP A 32 2.98 -28.20 -15.41
N TRP A 33 2.84 -28.35 -16.73
CA TRP A 33 2.01 -27.47 -17.57
C TRP A 33 0.50 -27.77 -17.50
N GLU A 34 0.08 -28.98 -17.14
CA GLU A 34 -1.35 -29.41 -17.16
C GLU A 34 -2.19 -28.86 -15.99
N GLU A 35 -1.68 -28.87 -14.75
CA GLU A 35 -2.32 -28.12 -13.63
C GLU A 35 -2.35 -26.61 -13.93
N SER A 36 -1.45 -26.16 -14.81
CA SER A 36 -1.35 -24.77 -15.26
C SER A 36 -2.50 -24.33 -16.17
N GLU A 37 -3.17 -25.22 -16.93
CA GLU A 37 -4.24 -24.79 -17.85
C GLU A 37 -5.52 -24.39 -17.12
N VAL A 38 -6.00 -25.20 -16.17
CA VAL A 38 -7.18 -24.87 -15.37
C VAL A 38 -6.88 -23.69 -14.45
N ALA A 39 -5.70 -23.66 -13.82
CA ALA A 39 -5.27 -22.52 -13.02
C ALA A 39 -5.14 -21.24 -13.86
N SER A 40 -4.66 -21.35 -15.10
CA SER A 40 -4.54 -20.24 -16.05
C SER A 40 -5.93 -19.75 -16.48
N LYS A 41 -6.88 -20.65 -16.74
CA LYS A 41 -8.25 -20.27 -17.09
C LYS A 41 -8.97 -19.57 -15.94
N LEU A 42 -8.89 -20.12 -14.72
CA LEU A 42 -9.44 -19.48 -13.52
C LEU A 42 -8.85 -18.09 -13.30
N LEU A 43 -7.53 -17.95 -13.48
CA LEU A 43 -6.84 -16.68 -13.35
C LEU A 43 -7.29 -15.67 -14.43
N GLN A 44 -7.42 -16.12 -15.68
CA GLN A 44 -7.93 -15.30 -16.78
C GLN A 44 -9.36 -14.81 -16.52
N ASP A 45 -10.26 -15.70 -16.07
CA ASP A 45 -11.65 -15.36 -15.78
C ASP A 45 -11.73 -14.39 -14.58
N THR A 46 -10.85 -14.57 -13.59
CA THR A 46 -10.71 -13.68 -12.44
C THR A 46 -10.23 -12.29 -12.88
N PHE A 47 -9.21 -12.20 -13.73
CA PHE A 47 -8.75 -10.91 -14.26
C PHE A 47 -9.83 -10.24 -15.11
N ALA A 48 -10.54 -10.99 -15.95
CA ALA A 48 -11.65 -10.46 -16.73
C ALA A 48 -12.74 -9.88 -15.82
N GLU A 49 -13.07 -10.56 -14.72
CA GLU A 49 -14.04 -10.08 -13.74
C GLU A 49 -13.57 -8.83 -13.00
N LEU A 50 -12.33 -8.83 -12.51
CA LEU A 50 -11.75 -7.67 -11.83
C LEU A 50 -11.68 -6.45 -12.76
N HIS A 51 -11.33 -6.64 -14.03
CA HIS A 51 -11.35 -5.56 -15.02
C HIS A 51 -12.78 -5.07 -15.29
N ARG A 52 -13.77 -5.96 -15.44
CA ARG A 52 -15.17 -5.57 -15.60
C ARG A 52 -15.68 -4.73 -14.43
N TRP A 53 -15.35 -5.11 -13.20
CA TRP A 53 -15.71 -4.33 -12.02
C TRP A 53 -14.95 -3.02 -11.91
N ALA A 54 -13.66 -3.01 -12.25
CA ALA A 54 -12.88 -1.79 -12.25
C ALA A 54 -13.47 -0.77 -13.23
N ASP A 55 -13.78 -1.19 -14.47
CA ASP A 55 -14.41 -0.34 -15.48
C ASP A 55 -15.77 0.17 -15.01
N ARG A 56 -16.58 -0.70 -14.38
CA ARG A 56 -17.87 -0.33 -13.81
C ARG A 56 -17.74 0.71 -12.70
N PHE A 57 -16.82 0.51 -11.75
CA PHE A 57 -16.58 1.50 -10.70
C PHE A 57 -16.09 2.83 -11.26
N VAL A 58 -15.17 2.80 -12.23
CA VAL A 58 -14.68 4.01 -12.87
C VAL A 58 -15.81 4.79 -13.54
N PHE A 59 -16.72 4.08 -14.23
CA PHE A 59 -17.86 4.68 -14.91
C PHE A 59 -18.92 5.19 -13.93
N GLU A 60 -19.47 4.31 -13.07
CA GLU A 60 -20.60 4.62 -12.19
C GLU A 60 -20.24 5.66 -11.13
N PHE A 61 -19.02 5.59 -10.58
CA PHE A 61 -18.55 6.55 -9.59
C PHE A 61 -17.84 7.76 -10.19
N LYS A 62 -17.83 7.86 -11.54
CA LYS A 62 -17.28 8.99 -12.28
C LYS A 62 -15.87 9.34 -11.80
N LEU A 63 -15.02 8.31 -11.74
CA LEU A 63 -13.65 8.48 -11.25
C LEU A 63 -12.77 9.19 -12.28
N GLU A 64 -13.11 9.16 -13.57
CA GLU A 64 -12.36 9.87 -14.62
C GLU A 64 -10.86 9.58 -14.57
N ILE A 65 -10.49 8.32 -14.37
CA ILE A 65 -9.09 7.85 -14.34
C ILE A 65 -8.75 7.08 -15.61
N PRO A 66 -7.47 7.06 -16.03
CA PRO A 66 -7.01 6.17 -17.09
C PRO A 66 -7.22 4.69 -16.72
N ALA A 67 -7.16 3.82 -17.73
CA ALA A 67 -7.15 2.39 -17.52
C ALA A 67 -6.04 1.97 -16.54
N VAL A 68 -6.37 1.08 -15.62
CA VAL A 68 -5.46 0.55 -14.60
C VAL A 68 -4.90 -0.80 -15.03
N SER A 69 -3.66 -1.08 -14.63
CA SER A 69 -3.09 -2.43 -14.77
C SER A 69 -3.40 -3.22 -13.52
N LEU A 70 -4.11 -4.35 -13.64
CA LEU A 70 -4.44 -5.20 -12.51
C LEU A 70 -3.47 -6.36 -12.39
N GLY A 71 -3.08 -6.70 -11.16
CA GLY A 71 -2.31 -7.90 -10.87
C GLY A 71 -2.80 -8.58 -9.60
N VAL A 72 -2.71 -9.91 -9.58
CA VAL A 72 -3.04 -10.74 -8.42
C VAL A 72 -1.79 -11.53 -8.06
N GLN A 73 -1.29 -11.35 -6.84
CA GLN A 73 -0.14 -12.11 -6.34
C GLN A 73 -0.21 -12.22 -4.82
N LYS A 74 0.56 -13.15 -4.24
CA LYS A 74 0.72 -13.18 -2.78
C LYS A 74 1.45 -11.92 -2.30
N LEU A 75 0.75 -11.06 -1.55
CA LEU A 75 1.35 -9.85 -1.02
C LEU A 75 2.09 -10.14 0.29
N ARG A 76 3.18 -9.40 0.50
CA ARG A 76 3.92 -9.42 1.77
C ARG A 76 3.27 -8.42 2.72
N ARG A 77 3.21 -8.75 4.01
CA ARG A 77 2.56 -7.95 5.08
C ARG A 77 1.04 -8.01 4.96
N ARG A 78 0.34 -7.65 6.04
CA ARG A 78 -1.14 -7.68 6.17
C ARG A 78 -1.80 -6.62 5.27
N THR A 79 -1.65 -6.75 3.96
CA THR A 79 -2.09 -5.82 2.93
C THR A 79 -2.90 -6.61 1.91
N LEU A 80 -4.14 -6.18 1.65
CA LEU A 80 -5.07 -6.86 0.74
C LEU A 80 -5.00 -6.29 -0.69
N GLY A 81 -4.55 -5.05 -0.83
CA GLY A 81 -4.39 -4.34 -2.09
C GLY A 81 -3.34 -3.25 -1.97
N HIS A 82 -2.77 -2.82 -3.10
CA HIS A 82 -2.06 -1.54 -3.16
C HIS A 82 -2.01 -0.97 -4.58
N PHE A 83 -2.13 0.34 -4.67
CA PHE A 83 -1.90 1.13 -5.86
C PHE A 83 -0.44 1.61 -5.97
N ARG A 84 0.10 1.62 -7.19
CA ARG A 84 1.38 2.25 -7.54
C ARG A 84 1.20 3.11 -8.78
N SER A 85 1.74 4.34 -8.74
CA SER A 85 1.72 5.24 -9.89
C SER A 85 2.55 4.72 -11.06
N CYS A 86 3.67 4.07 -10.77
CA CYS A 86 4.55 3.45 -11.76
C CYS A 86 5.34 2.30 -11.11
N ASN A 87 5.43 1.14 -11.77
CA ASN A 87 6.22 0.01 -11.28
C ASN A 87 7.63 -0.06 -11.92
N GLY A 88 8.43 -1.05 -11.53
CA GLY A 88 9.80 -1.24 -12.05
C GLY A 88 9.87 -1.60 -13.54
N PHE A 89 8.75 -1.99 -14.15
CA PHE A 89 8.60 -2.26 -15.58
C PHE A 89 8.09 -1.04 -16.37
N GLY A 90 7.84 0.08 -15.70
CA GLY A 90 7.30 1.29 -16.33
C GLY A 90 5.78 1.28 -16.55
N LEU A 91 5.06 0.25 -16.07
CA LEU A 91 3.61 0.22 -16.12
C LEU A 91 3.06 1.27 -15.15
N LYS A 92 2.13 2.09 -15.65
CA LYS A 92 1.48 3.13 -14.87
C LYS A 92 0.16 2.63 -14.29
N HIS A 93 -0.25 3.24 -13.18
CA HIS A 93 -1.54 2.99 -12.54
C HIS A 93 -1.78 1.51 -12.22
N GLU A 94 -0.78 0.88 -11.59
CA GLU A 94 -0.84 -0.53 -11.20
C GLU A 94 -1.64 -0.68 -9.92
N ILE A 95 -2.59 -1.61 -9.91
CA ILE A 95 -3.29 -2.09 -8.73
C ILE A 95 -2.96 -3.56 -8.56
N MET A 96 -2.36 -3.89 -7.40
CA MET A 96 -2.02 -5.26 -7.04
C MET A 96 -2.89 -5.72 -5.88
N LEU A 97 -3.65 -6.81 -6.06
CA LEU A 97 -4.48 -7.44 -5.04
C LEU A 97 -3.80 -8.71 -4.49
N ASP A 98 -4.07 -9.02 -3.23
CA ASP A 98 -3.60 -10.25 -2.60
C ASP A 98 -4.34 -11.48 -3.13
N ALA A 99 -3.59 -12.50 -3.54
CA ALA A 99 -4.14 -13.72 -4.11
C ALA A 99 -5.07 -14.48 -3.15
N CYS A 100 -4.70 -14.61 -1.86
CA CYS A 100 -5.58 -15.30 -0.91
C CYS A 100 -6.88 -14.53 -0.72
N HIS A 101 -6.80 -13.19 -0.63
CA HIS A 101 -7.99 -12.35 -0.55
C HIS A 101 -8.90 -12.50 -1.79
N VAL A 102 -8.34 -12.47 -3.00
CA VAL A 102 -9.11 -12.58 -4.24
C VAL A 102 -9.78 -13.96 -4.40
N PHE A 103 -9.07 -15.04 -4.09
CA PHE A 103 -9.57 -16.41 -4.35
C PHE A 103 -10.35 -17.03 -3.19
N GLN A 104 -10.24 -16.48 -1.96
CA GLN A 104 -10.88 -17.05 -0.76
C GLN A 104 -11.77 -16.05 -0.01
N GLY A 105 -11.67 -14.76 -0.32
CA GLY A 105 -12.47 -13.72 0.33
C GLY A 105 -13.87 -13.62 -0.24
N ASP A 106 -14.76 -12.97 0.51
CA ASP A 106 -16.10 -12.70 0.04
C ASP A 106 -16.06 -11.66 -1.09
N PRO A 107 -16.86 -11.82 -2.17
CA PRO A 107 -16.80 -10.93 -3.33
C PRO A 107 -16.97 -9.44 -2.98
N HIS A 108 -17.86 -9.11 -2.05
CA HIS A 108 -18.10 -7.72 -1.63
C HIS A 108 -16.87 -7.10 -0.93
N GLU A 109 -16.08 -7.89 -0.20
CA GLU A 109 -14.84 -7.42 0.42
C GLU A 109 -13.73 -7.22 -0.61
N VAL A 110 -13.57 -8.16 -1.56
CA VAL A 110 -12.60 -8.06 -2.66
C VAL A 110 -12.88 -6.84 -3.52
N LEU A 111 -14.15 -6.62 -3.86
CA LEU A 111 -14.58 -5.45 -4.62
C LEU A 111 -14.43 -4.15 -3.83
N GLY A 112 -14.60 -4.20 -2.50
CA GLY A 112 -14.34 -3.06 -1.63
C GLY A 112 -12.86 -2.68 -1.59
N THR A 113 -11.96 -3.68 -1.61
CA THR A 113 -10.52 -3.47 -1.76
C THR A 113 -10.17 -2.93 -3.15
N LEU A 114 -10.78 -3.45 -4.22
CA LEU A 114 -10.57 -2.92 -5.57
C LEU A 114 -10.98 -1.45 -5.68
N LEU A 115 -12.15 -1.08 -5.16
CA LEU A 115 -12.60 0.31 -5.13
C LEU A 115 -11.64 1.19 -4.33
N HIS A 116 -11.16 0.73 -3.18
CA HIS A 116 -10.16 1.45 -2.38
C HIS A 116 -8.92 1.82 -3.21
N GLU A 117 -8.37 0.88 -3.95
CA GLU A 117 -7.18 1.11 -4.78
C GLU A 117 -7.48 1.98 -6.01
N LEU A 118 -8.68 1.90 -6.59
CA LEU A 118 -9.14 2.82 -7.64
C LEU A 118 -9.26 4.26 -7.13
N LEU A 119 -9.69 4.45 -5.87
CA LEU A 119 -9.71 5.77 -5.24
C LEU A 119 -8.30 6.32 -4.99
N HIS A 120 -7.31 5.45 -4.77
CA HIS A 120 -5.91 5.87 -4.76
C HIS A 120 -5.45 6.33 -6.14
N ALA A 121 -5.83 5.62 -7.20
CA ALA A 121 -5.57 6.05 -8.58
C ALA A 121 -6.23 7.41 -8.87
N TRP A 122 -7.49 7.59 -8.49
CA TRP A 122 -8.22 8.86 -8.60
C TRP A 122 -7.49 9.99 -7.87
N GLN A 123 -7.10 9.78 -6.62
CA GLN A 123 -6.39 10.81 -5.86
C GLN A 123 -5.02 11.15 -6.47
N TYR A 124 -4.33 10.18 -7.06
CA TYR A 124 -3.07 10.43 -7.74
C TYR A 124 -3.23 11.31 -8.99
N ILE A 125 -4.32 11.14 -9.74
CA ILE A 125 -4.61 11.91 -10.96
C ILE A 125 -5.15 13.30 -10.64
N HIS A 126 -6.10 13.39 -9.71
CA HIS A 126 -6.93 14.59 -9.51
C HIS A 126 -6.56 15.42 -8.28
N SER A 127 -5.69 14.90 -7.41
CA SER A 127 -5.43 15.48 -6.08
C SER A 127 -3.95 15.30 -5.67
N LYS A 128 -3.64 15.59 -4.40
CA LYS A 128 -2.35 15.40 -3.74
C LYS A 128 -2.45 14.24 -2.75
N PRO A 129 -1.86 13.07 -3.06
CA PRO A 129 -1.81 11.95 -2.12
C PRO A 129 -1.19 12.33 -0.77
N GLY A 130 -1.68 11.71 0.30
CA GLY A 130 -1.06 11.84 1.61
C GLY A 130 0.36 11.24 1.65
N LYS A 131 1.20 11.74 2.55
CA LYS A 131 2.55 11.17 2.75
C LYS A 131 2.45 9.79 3.41
N ARG A 132 3.31 8.86 3.00
CA ARG A 132 3.50 7.54 3.66
C ARG A 132 2.21 6.71 3.82
N ASN A 133 1.38 6.65 2.79
CA ASN A 133 0.14 5.85 2.75
C ASN A 133 -0.92 6.30 3.78
N TYR A 134 -0.86 7.56 4.23
CA TYR A 134 -1.93 8.15 5.02
C TYR A 134 -3.07 8.63 4.12
N HIS A 135 -4.30 8.24 4.44
CA HIS A 135 -5.50 8.77 3.81
C HIS A 135 -5.79 10.18 4.36
N ASN A 136 -5.65 11.19 3.51
CA ASN A 136 -6.01 12.56 3.87
C ASN A 136 -7.54 12.73 3.85
N ARG A 137 -8.04 13.86 4.35
CA ARG A 137 -9.49 14.12 4.44
C ARG A 137 -10.21 14.04 3.10
N GLU A 138 -9.55 14.41 2.01
CA GLU A 138 -10.14 14.35 0.67
C GLU A 138 -10.37 12.91 0.22
N TYR A 139 -9.38 12.03 0.43
CA TYR A 139 -9.55 10.60 0.19
C TYR A 139 -10.68 10.04 1.04
N GLN A 140 -10.68 10.32 2.34
CA GLN A 140 -11.68 9.79 3.27
C GLN A 140 -13.09 10.19 2.85
N ARG A 141 -13.29 11.46 2.49
CA ARG A 141 -14.58 11.95 2.01
C ARG A 141 -15.00 11.29 0.71
N LYS A 142 -14.08 11.16 -0.25
CA LYS A 142 -14.36 10.48 -1.52
C LYS A 142 -14.75 9.01 -1.30
N ALA A 143 -14.05 8.32 -0.40
CA ALA A 143 -14.38 6.95 -0.03
C ALA A 143 -15.76 6.84 0.62
N GLU A 144 -16.08 7.74 1.54
CA GLU A 144 -17.37 7.82 2.22
C GLU A 144 -18.53 8.09 1.25
N ASP A 145 -18.35 9.01 0.30
CA ASP A 145 -19.33 9.32 -0.75
C ASP A 145 -19.69 8.08 -1.61
N HIS A 146 -18.82 7.07 -1.62
CA HIS A 146 -19.01 5.82 -2.35
C HIS A 146 -19.37 4.64 -1.43
N GLY A 147 -19.53 4.81 -0.12
CA GLY A 147 -19.92 3.73 0.80
C GLY A 147 -18.76 2.99 1.47
N LEU A 148 -17.55 3.55 1.44
CA LEU A 148 -16.38 3.02 2.17
C LEU A 148 -16.01 3.94 3.34
N LEU A 149 -15.97 3.40 4.57
CA LEU A 149 -15.43 4.11 5.72
C LEU A 149 -13.93 3.83 5.82
N VAL A 150 -13.09 4.83 5.53
CA VAL A 150 -11.64 4.70 5.59
C VAL A 150 -11.04 5.71 6.56
N ASN A 151 -10.22 5.25 7.50
CA ASN A 151 -9.51 6.15 8.40
C ASN A 151 -8.13 6.54 7.87
N ARG A 152 -7.49 7.52 8.54
CA ARG A 152 -6.19 8.06 8.14
C ARG A 152 -5.08 7.02 8.03
N ARG A 153 -5.20 5.87 8.71
CA ARG A 153 -4.19 4.80 8.73
C ARG A 153 -4.46 3.70 7.70
N GLY A 154 -5.57 3.78 6.98
CA GLY A 154 -5.97 2.76 6.01
C GLY A 154 -6.70 1.57 6.61
N GLU A 155 -7.24 1.73 7.82
CA GLU A 155 -8.28 0.81 8.28
C GLU A 155 -9.55 1.15 7.48
N GLN A 156 -10.23 0.12 6.97
CA GLN A 156 -11.43 0.22 6.15
C GLN A 156 -12.56 -0.61 6.76
N GLN A 157 -13.78 -0.07 6.68
CA GLN A 157 -15.03 -0.78 6.87
C GLN A 157 -15.98 -0.42 5.74
N LEU A 158 -16.90 -1.33 5.41
CA LEU A 158 -17.99 -1.03 4.48
C LEU A 158 -19.15 -0.39 5.27
N TYR A 159 -19.79 0.63 4.69
CA TYR A 159 -21.00 1.18 5.28
C TYR A 159 -22.16 0.17 5.18
N PRO A 160 -23.05 0.11 6.19
CA PRO A 160 -24.28 -0.65 6.07
C PRO A 160 -25.11 -0.16 4.89
N ALA A 161 -25.70 -1.11 4.15
CA ALA A 161 -26.61 -0.80 3.05
C ALA A 161 -27.81 0.04 3.55
N PRO A 162 -28.38 0.91 2.69
CA PRO A 162 -28.00 1.17 1.31
C PRO A 162 -26.87 2.21 1.18
N THR A 163 -25.98 1.99 0.22
CA THR A 163 -24.90 2.89 -0.19
C THR A 163 -24.71 2.76 -1.70
N PRO A 164 -24.12 3.74 -2.40
CA PRO A 164 -23.82 3.61 -3.82
C PRO A 164 -23.03 2.34 -4.16
N PHE A 165 -22.12 1.91 -3.29
CA PHE A 165 -21.39 0.64 -3.45
C PHE A 165 -22.29 -0.58 -3.26
N SER A 166 -23.01 -0.69 -2.16
CA SER A 166 -23.86 -1.87 -1.90
C SER A 166 -24.96 -2.01 -2.95
N GLU A 167 -25.61 -0.90 -3.35
CA GLU A 167 -26.64 -0.90 -4.38
C GLU A 167 -26.09 -1.34 -5.74
N LEU A 168 -24.89 -0.86 -6.11
CA LEU A 168 -24.25 -1.26 -7.36
C LEU A 168 -23.90 -2.75 -7.36
N LEU A 169 -23.39 -3.27 -6.24
CA LEU A 169 -23.08 -4.69 -6.09
C LEU A 169 -24.34 -5.55 -6.26
N GLU A 170 -25.39 -5.22 -5.51
CA GLU A 170 -26.67 -5.94 -5.54
C GLU A 170 -27.33 -5.90 -6.92
N SER A 171 -27.30 -4.75 -7.60
CA SER A 171 -27.86 -4.59 -8.96
C SER A 171 -27.20 -5.51 -10.00
N HIS A 172 -25.98 -5.97 -9.72
CA HIS A 172 -25.21 -6.87 -10.57
C HIS A 172 -25.05 -8.27 -9.96
N GLY A 173 -25.89 -8.63 -8.98
CA GLY A 173 -25.98 -9.98 -8.44
C GLY A 173 -24.90 -10.34 -7.43
N VAL A 174 -24.13 -9.36 -6.92
CA VAL A 174 -23.20 -9.59 -5.81
C VAL A 174 -23.95 -9.38 -4.50
N SER A 175 -24.05 -10.46 -3.72
CA SER A 175 -24.67 -10.42 -2.39
C SER A 175 -23.91 -9.48 -1.46
N PHE A 176 -24.63 -8.60 -0.77
CA PHE A 176 -24.09 -7.70 0.23
C PHE A 176 -24.70 -8.03 1.60
N PRO A 177 -23.89 -8.33 2.63
CA PRO A 177 -24.43 -8.74 3.93
C PRO A 177 -25.02 -7.55 4.70
N ALA A 178 -25.93 -7.84 5.63
CA ALA A 178 -26.38 -6.86 6.61
C ALA A 178 -25.24 -6.55 7.60
N LEU A 179 -24.67 -5.35 7.50
CA LEU A 179 -23.58 -4.90 8.37
C LEU A 179 -24.11 -4.15 9.60
N PRO A 180 -23.41 -4.24 10.76
CA PRO A 180 -23.81 -3.51 11.96
C PRO A 180 -23.71 -1.99 11.74
N ALA A 181 -24.58 -1.22 12.41
CA ALA A 181 -24.53 0.22 12.38
C ALA A 181 -23.16 0.74 12.84
N ILE A 182 -22.56 1.64 12.05
CA ILE A 182 -21.30 2.30 12.38
C ILE A 182 -21.58 3.35 13.46
N THR A 183 -21.03 3.16 14.66
CA THR A 183 -21.35 4.01 15.82
C THR A 183 -20.47 5.26 15.96
N ARG A 184 -19.39 5.39 15.19
CA ARG A 184 -18.63 6.63 14.89
C ARG A 184 -17.40 6.26 14.05
N GLU A 185 -16.86 7.26 13.33
CA GLU A 185 -15.62 7.23 12.55
C GLU A 185 -14.66 6.19 13.12
N LEU A 186 -14.32 5.17 12.31
CA LEU A 186 -13.32 4.12 12.59
C LEU A 186 -12.36 4.64 13.64
N GLU A 187 -12.62 4.30 14.92
CA GLU A 187 -11.88 4.89 16.01
C GLU A 187 -10.44 4.62 15.65
N VAL A 188 -9.68 5.69 15.40
CA VAL A 188 -8.24 5.55 15.28
C VAL A 188 -7.92 4.90 16.59
N SER A 189 -7.60 3.62 16.56
CA SER A 189 -6.95 2.99 17.67
C SER A 189 -5.61 3.69 17.67
N VAL A 190 -5.60 4.87 18.32
CA VAL A 190 -4.45 5.44 18.94
C VAL A 190 -4.17 4.42 20.02
N LYS A 191 -3.62 3.25 19.62
CA LYS A 191 -2.58 2.61 20.42
C LYS A 191 -1.76 3.80 20.88
N PRO A 192 -1.74 4.13 22.19
CA PRO A 192 -1.21 5.38 22.72
C PRO A 192 0.03 5.64 21.92
N GLY A 193 -0.07 6.61 21.00
CA GLY A 193 0.79 6.64 19.81
C GLY A 193 2.16 6.51 20.36
N ARG A 194 2.87 5.39 20.08
CA ARG A 194 4.16 5.03 20.74
C ARG A 194 4.80 6.37 20.95
N THR A 195 4.81 6.83 22.21
CA THR A 195 5.43 8.11 22.45
C THR A 195 6.81 7.81 21.90
N ASN A 196 7.23 8.56 20.89
CA ASN A 196 8.62 8.58 20.58
C ASN A 196 9.22 9.29 21.79
N SER A 197 9.23 8.62 22.95
CA SER A 197 10.21 8.79 23.98
C SER A 197 11.47 8.48 23.20
N SER A 198 12.02 9.56 22.66
CA SER A 198 13.34 9.54 22.08
C SER A 198 14.17 8.78 23.10
N LYS A 199 14.83 7.68 22.70
CA LYS A 199 15.79 7.00 23.57
C LYS A 199 16.90 7.96 24.04
N LEU A 200 16.98 9.13 23.40
CA LEU A 200 17.83 10.25 23.74
C LEU A 200 17.27 11.03 24.93
N LYS A 201 18.10 11.17 25.96
CA LYS A 201 17.84 12.00 27.13
C LYS A 201 17.79 13.47 26.71
N LEU A 202 16.84 14.22 27.26
CA LEU A 202 16.74 15.67 27.05
C LEU A 202 17.66 16.39 28.03
N TRP A 203 18.38 17.39 27.55
CA TRP A 203 19.22 18.28 28.34
C TRP A 203 18.87 19.73 28.01
N GLU A 204 18.93 20.61 29.00
CA GLU A 204 18.51 22.03 28.88
C GLU A 204 19.50 22.96 29.59
N CYS A 205 19.80 24.12 29.00
CA CYS A 205 20.55 25.24 29.62
C CYS A 205 19.62 26.14 30.43
N GLY A 206 20.17 27.08 31.22
CA GLY A 206 19.38 28.14 31.88
C GLY A 206 18.67 29.12 30.93
N CYS A 207 19.00 29.06 29.64
CA CYS A 207 18.42 29.86 28.56
C CYS A 207 17.26 29.20 27.80
N GLY A 208 16.91 27.95 28.11
CA GLY A 208 15.87 27.19 27.41
C GLY A 208 16.30 26.48 26.11
N GLN A 209 17.57 26.59 25.70
CA GLN A 209 18.15 25.78 24.63
C GLN A 209 18.16 24.30 25.03
N LYS A 210 17.72 23.44 24.09
CA LYS A 210 17.54 21.99 24.31
C LYS A 210 18.48 21.16 23.45
N ALA A 211 19.05 20.11 24.04
CA ALA A 211 19.86 19.10 23.36
C ALA A 211 19.32 17.69 23.66
N ARG A 212 19.34 16.79 22.67
CA ARG A 212 18.93 15.39 22.84
C ARG A 212 20.13 14.48 22.63
N VAL A 213 20.47 13.70 23.65
CA VAL A 213 21.75 12.97 23.70
C VAL A 213 21.53 11.48 23.97
N GLY A 214 22.22 10.63 23.19
CA GLY A 214 22.09 9.17 23.26
C GLY A 214 23.08 8.46 24.19
N LYS A 215 24.03 9.20 24.78
CA LYS A 215 24.99 8.68 25.77
C LYS A 215 24.50 8.97 27.19
N ALA A 216 24.84 8.07 28.12
CA ALA A 216 24.47 8.19 29.52
C ALA A 216 25.12 9.41 30.19
N THR A 217 26.37 9.71 29.81
CA THR A 217 27.16 10.84 30.28
C THR A 217 27.26 11.88 29.17
N PHE A 218 26.95 13.13 29.48
CA PHE A 218 27.04 14.26 28.57
C PHE A 218 27.44 15.51 29.35
N SER A 219 28.38 16.27 28.81
CA SER A 219 28.80 17.56 29.35
C SER A 219 28.98 18.52 28.18
N ALA A 220 28.29 19.64 28.23
CA ALA A 220 28.39 20.72 27.24
C ALA A 220 28.03 22.04 27.92
N ARG A 221 28.68 23.12 27.47
CA ARG A 221 28.38 24.49 27.88
C ARG A 221 27.68 25.24 26.76
N CYS A 222 26.59 25.93 27.08
CA CYS A 222 25.89 26.74 26.10
C CYS A 222 26.70 27.99 25.76
N THR A 223 26.99 28.24 24.48
CA THR A 223 27.70 29.45 24.06
C THR A 223 26.85 30.73 24.11
N ILE A 224 25.53 30.60 24.31
CA ILE A 224 24.60 31.74 24.37
C ILE A 224 24.51 32.31 25.79
N CYS A 225 24.28 31.46 26.80
CA CYS A 225 24.13 31.90 28.19
C CYS A 225 25.28 31.49 29.11
N ASN A 226 26.29 30.81 28.57
CA ASN A 226 27.46 30.33 29.29
C ASN A 226 27.18 29.36 30.44
N THR A 227 25.96 28.79 30.53
CA THR A 227 25.59 27.78 31.53
C THR A 227 25.75 26.37 30.97
N ASP A 228 26.06 25.43 31.85
CA ASP A 228 26.14 24.01 31.49
C ASP A 228 24.75 23.41 31.24
N PHE A 229 24.66 22.51 30.28
CA PHE A 229 23.44 21.74 30.03
C PHE A 229 23.20 20.75 31.17
N GLN A 230 21.98 20.71 31.70
CA GLN A 230 21.55 19.79 32.76
C GLN A 230 20.52 18.79 32.21
N GLN A 231 20.56 17.54 32.67
CA GLN A 231 19.63 16.52 32.20
C GLN A 231 18.23 16.81 32.75
N VAL A 232 17.24 16.89 31.88
CA VAL A 232 15.83 17.00 32.26
C VAL A 232 15.33 15.59 32.57
N CYS A 233 15.11 15.30 33.85
CA CYS A 233 14.46 14.07 34.31
C CYS A 233 12.95 14.31 34.33
N PHE A 234 12.20 13.47 33.60
CA PHE A 234 10.72 13.41 33.65
C PHE A 234 10.30 12.23 34.52
#